data_AF-A0A947IXX4-F1
#
_entry.id   AF-A0A947IXX4-F1
#
_cell.length_a   1.000
_cell.length_b   1.000
_cell.length_c   1.000
_cell.angle_alpha   90.00
_cell.angle_beta   90.00
_cell.angle_gamma   90.00
#
_symmetry.space_group_name_H-M   'P 1'
#
loop_
_entity.id
_entity.type
_entity.pdbx_description
1 polymer ?
#
loop_
_entity_poly.entity_id
_entity_poly.type
_entity_poly.pdbx_seq_one_letter_code
_entity_poly.pdbx_strand_id
1 'polypeptide(L)'
;MSPEQATIKRATKAAQQSVERLDADALSELEHIYRQAAAEISTAIGRYAGADGNLMLTELQSVLAQVNGQIRKITYQRDALLGEALSQAANLGTEPLAAVLETSAMMRVNDTALSFVRSFVAADGLQLSDRIWRLDRQARDLVSNAIEMAVIQGHGAAQAAREFLARGQPVPIDLQDKISAASAGKISRETTDALLTGSGSPMDNAMRLMRTEINRAHGTAYMMGAGEHPDVVGFRYLLSPAHPAPDICDLLSTQNLYGLGDGVYPKDKINGVWPAHPNTLSFVVEVFKDEVTDADRAGKETPMQALERLTQAQRVGVLGVNKAKAYDAGQIRQGMIRAPWRAVQQRIGAIKPDIKPKIKPAAIGLDDMIASGRGISTDLLNKYGSDGALLLEKLHEQLRAARPMMTEARIQNGGKGAELIRAASKMFPDDWTKVADRHGPLYAKFSRSRGGYVDLSMARAGTGYRVFGYSGTARGGEGFIRTGNFSTSVHEYTHRLQHAIPALDDFFQALHERRTDGDYLERLRDLYPRHGYGRNEVTRKDEYRNAYQGKIYSGQTYLGKHGALEVMTMAFQDVLGGSAQDLESLVEKDREMFDLVIGLLFKYVP
;
A
#
# COMPACT_ATOMS: atom_id res chain seq x y z
N MET A 1 -30.84 25.36 32.08
CA MET A 1 -29.95 24.22 32.35
C MET A 1 -30.26 23.60 33.71
N SER A 2 -30.64 22.32 33.74
CA SER A 2 -30.93 21.56 34.96
C SER A 2 -29.65 21.13 35.70
N PRO A 3 -29.72 20.72 36.98
CA PRO A 3 -28.57 20.18 37.71
C PRO A 3 -27.95 18.94 37.07
N GLU A 4 -28.77 18.10 36.45
CA GLU A 4 -28.36 16.90 35.70
C GLU A 4 -27.55 17.29 34.46
N GLN A 5 -28.08 18.18 33.62
CA GLN A 5 -27.38 18.69 32.43
C GLN A 5 -26.04 19.34 32.79
N ALA A 6 -25.99 20.12 33.87
CA ALA A 6 -24.76 20.72 34.36
C ALA A 6 -23.73 19.67 34.83
N THR A 7 -24.20 18.53 35.34
CA THR A 7 -23.34 17.41 35.75
C THR A 7 -22.76 16.69 34.53
N ILE A 8 -23.59 16.38 33.54
CA ILE A 8 -23.13 15.75 32.28
C ILE A 8 -22.08 16.63 31.59
N LYS A 9 -22.30 17.96 31.50
CA LYS A 9 -21.31 18.86 30.88
C LYS A 9 -19.98 18.91 31.64
N ARG A 10 -19.99 18.94 32.97
CA ARG A 10 -18.76 18.91 33.77
C ARG A 10 -18.02 17.59 33.58
N ALA A 11 -18.73 16.47 33.60
CA ALA A 11 -18.15 15.15 33.40
C ALA A 11 -17.62 14.97 31.96
N THR A 12 -18.31 15.51 30.96
CA THR A 12 -17.88 15.52 29.55
C THR A 12 -16.52 16.20 29.40
N LYS A 13 -16.32 17.36 30.03
CA LYS A 13 -15.02 18.05 30.00
C LYS A 13 -13.91 17.23 30.67
N ALA A 14 -14.22 16.52 31.77
CA ALA A 14 -13.26 15.65 32.43
C ALA A 14 -12.90 14.43 31.57
N ALA A 15 -13.89 13.80 30.92
CA ALA A 15 -13.68 12.68 30.00
C ALA A 15 -12.81 13.07 28.79
N GLN A 16 -13.00 14.29 28.24
CA GLN A 16 -12.15 14.82 27.18
C GLN A 16 -10.67 14.91 27.60
N GLN A 17 -10.39 15.42 28.81
CA GLN A 17 -9.03 15.47 29.34
C GLN A 17 -8.46 14.07 29.60
N SER A 18 -9.30 13.12 29.99
CA SER A 18 -8.89 11.72 30.19
C SER A 18 -8.57 11.02 28.87
N VAL A 19 -9.34 11.25 27.79
CA VAL A 19 -9.05 10.62 26.49
C VAL A 19 -7.83 11.24 25.83
N GLU A 20 -7.56 12.54 26.03
CA GLU A 20 -6.31 13.18 25.60
C GLU A 20 -5.08 12.57 26.30
N ARG A 21 -5.20 12.27 27.60
CA ARG A 21 -4.14 11.55 28.35
C ARG A 21 -3.97 10.12 27.86
N LEU A 22 -5.07 9.39 27.67
CA LEU A 22 -5.04 8.05 27.10
C LEU A 22 -4.35 8.02 25.73
N ASP A 23 -4.66 8.97 24.86
CA ASP A 23 -3.99 9.12 23.57
C ASP A 23 -2.49 9.33 23.74
N ALA A 24 -2.08 10.29 24.58
CA ALA A 24 -0.66 10.57 24.85
C ALA A 24 0.09 9.34 25.41
N ASP A 25 -0.49 8.63 26.38
CA ASP A 25 0.10 7.45 26.99
C ASP A 25 0.22 6.31 25.98
N ALA A 26 -0.81 6.06 25.19
CA ALA A 26 -0.79 5.00 24.18
C ALA A 26 0.20 5.30 23.04
N LEU A 27 0.41 6.57 22.70
CA LEU A 27 1.42 6.98 21.73
C LEU A 27 2.84 6.82 22.27
N SER A 28 3.05 7.13 23.56
CA SER A 28 4.32 6.90 24.23
C SER A 28 4.68 5.40 24.27
N GLU A 29 3.71 4.54 24.60
CA GLU A 29 3.91 3.09 24.59
C GLU A 29 4.15 2.56 23.17
N LEU A 30 3.41 3.08 22.18
CA LEU A 30 3.63 2.72 20.79
C LEU A 30 5.04 3.10 20.32
N GLU A 31 5.54 4.27 20.71
CA GLU A 31 6.92 4.69 20.45
C GLU A 31 7.92 3.70 21.07
N HIS A 32 7.67 3.29 22.32
CA HIS A 32 8.51 2.31 23.01
C HIS A 32 8.57 0.97 22.27
N ILE A 33 7.42 0.43 21.84
CA ILE A 33 7.31 -0.80 21.04
C ILE A 33 8.16 -0.70 19.77
N TYR A 34 8.03 0.39 19.01
CA TYR A 34 8.78 0.57 17.76
C TYR A 34 10.29 0.72 18.00
N ARG A 35 10.70 1.47 19.03
CA ARG A 35 12.12 1.63 19.39
C ARG A 35 12.75 0.32 19.84
N GLN A 36 12.05 -0.44 20.68
CA GLN A 36 12.50 -1.77 21.11
C GLN A 36 12.68 -2.68 19.91
N ALA A 37 11.70 -2.71 19.00
CA ALA A 37 11.77 -3.58 17.85
C ALA A 37 12.87 -3.16 16.86
N ALA A 38 13.14 -1.87 16.69
CA ALA A 38 14.28 -1.40 15.92
C ALA A 38 15.63 -1.88 16.52
N ALA A 39 15.75 -1.91 17.85
CA ALA A 39 16.91 -2.47 18.53
C ALA A 39 17.01 -4.00 18.37
N GLU A 40 15.89 -4.71 18.44
CA GLU A 40 15.81 -6.17 18.21
C GLU A 40 16.18 -6.53 16.76
N ILE A 41 15.68 -5.76 15.78
CA ILE A 41 16.03 -5.88 14.36
C ILE A 41 17.52 -5.63 14.15
N SER A 42 18.07 -4.56 14.75
CA SER A 42 19.50 -4.25 14.67
C SER A 42 20.37 -5.37 15.25
N THR A 43 19.93 -5.96 16.36
CA THR A 43 20.58 -7.12 16.98
C THR A 43 20.50 -8.35 16.07
N ALA A 44 19.33 -8.61 15.47
CA ALA A 44 19.14 -9.72 14.54
C ALA A 44 20.07 -9.59 13.32
N ILE A 45 20.16 -8.41 12.72
CA ILE A 45 21.09 -8.11 11.62
C ILE A 45 22.54 -8.37 12.04
N GLY A 46 22.95 -7.86 13.21
CA GLY A 46 24.32 -8.00 13.71
C GLY A 46 24.79 -9.45 13.91
N ARG A 47 23.87 -10.39 14.21
CA ARG A 47 24.21 -11.83 14.41
C ARG A 47 24.69 -12.53 13.15
N TYR A 48 24.33 -12.02 11.96
CA TYR A 48 24.72 -12.58 10.67
C TYR A 48 25.88 -11.84 10.02
N ALA A 49 26.51 -10.90 10.73
CA ALA A 49 27.70 -10.22 10.24
C ALA A 49 28.89 -11.18 10.22
N GLY A 50 29.65 -11.18 9.12
CA GLY A 50 30.91 -11.89 9.01
C GLY A 50 32.02 -11.24 9.85
N ALA A 51 33.21 -11.83 9.82
CA ALA A 51 34.38 -11.30 10.55
C ALA A 51 34.79 -9.88 10.13
N ASP A 52 34.43 -9.47 8.92
CA ASP A 52 34.64 -8.12 8.37
C ASP A 52 33.49 -7.15 8.71
N GLY A 53 32.49 -7.60 9.48
CA GLY A 53 31.31 -6.82 9.87
C GLY A 53 30.26 -6.67 8.75
N ASN A 54 30.46 -7.30 7.59
CA ASN A 54 29.52 -7.26 6.47
C ASN A 54 28.62 -8.48 6.45
N LEU A 55 27.39 -8.30 5.96
CA LEU A 55 26.49 -9.41 5.66
C LEU A 55 26.88 -10.05 4.33
N MET A 56 27.00 -11.37 4.33
CA MET A 56 27.20 -12.13 3.09
C MET A 56 25.86 -12.34 2.36
N LEU A 57 25.90 -12.45 1.03
CA LEU A 57 24.71 -12.72 0.23
C LEU A 57 24.03 -14.05 0.60
N THR A 58 24.80 -15.04 1.07
CA THR A 58 24.30 -16.33 1.58
C THR A 58 23.44 -16.18 2.83
N GLU A 59 23.69 -15.15 3.65
CA GLU A 59 22.93 -14.90 4.88
C GLU A 59 21.68 -14.05 4.66
N LEU A 60 21.48 -13.49 3.46
CA LEU A 60 20.40 -12.53 3.18
C LEU A 60 19.03 -13.10 3.55
N GLN A 61 18.73 -14.34 3.14
CA GLN A 61 17.43 -14.97 3.41
C GLN A 61 17.23 -15.20 4.91
N SER A 62 18.26 -15.64 5.63
CA SER A 62 18.23 -15.83 7.09
C SER A 62 17.97 -14.52 7.83
N VAL A 63 18.66 -13.43 7.42
CA VAL A 63 18.47 -12.09 8.00
C VAL A 63 17.04 -11.60 7.75
N LEU A 64 16.55 -11.71 6.51
CA LEU A 64 15.18 -11.29 6.17
C LEU A 64 14.13 -12.08 6.95
N ALA A 65 14.32 -13.40 7.12
CA ALA A 65 13.42 -14.22 7.92
C ALA A 65 13.35 -13.76 9.39
N GLN A 66 14.50 -13.50 10.01
CA GLN A 66 14.57 -13.02 11.40
C GLN A 66 13.96 -11.63 11.56
N VAL A 67 14.26 -10.71 10.65
CA VAL A 67 13.74 -9.35 10.68
C VAL A 67 12.23 -9.31 10.44
N ASN A 68 11.72 -10.11 9.51
CA ASN A 68 10.28 -10.27 9.30
C ASN A 68 9.58 -10.88 10.54
N GLY A 69 10.27 -11.75 11.28
CA GLY A 69 9.83 -12.21 12.60
C GLY A 69 9.62 -11.07 13.60
N GLN A 70 10.58 -10.13 13.68
CA GLN A 70 10.45 -8.96 14.56
C GLN A 70 9.32 -8.02 14.12
N ILE A 71 9.13 -7.82 12.81
CA ILE A 71 8.02 -6.99 12.30
C ILE A 71 6.66 -7.60 12.66
N ARG A 72 6.52 -8.94 12.63
CA ARG A 72 5.31 -9.62 13.11
C ARG A 72 5.07 -9.41 14.62
N LYS A 73 6.12 -9.37 15.43
CA LYS A 73 6.02 -9.09 16.87
C LYS A 73 5.49 -7.68 17.13
N ILE A 74 6.01 -6.67 16.40
CA ILE A 74 5.49 -5.29 16.45
C ILE A 74 3.99 -5.26 16.11
N THR A 75 3.60 -5.99 15.06
CA THR A 75 2.20 -6.06 14.60
C THR A 75 1.30 -6.51 15.75
N TYR A 76 1.64 -7.62 16.42
CA TYR A 76 0.88 -8.13 17.55
C TYR A 76 0.81 -7.16 18.74
N GLN A 77 1.95 -6.57 19.13
CA GLN A 77 2.01 -5.65 20.27
C GLN A 77 1.22 -4.36 20.00
N ARG A 78 1.35 -3.78 18.80
CA ARG A 78 0.58 -2.60 18.40
C ARG A 78 -0.92 -2.90 18.40
N ASP A 79 -1.34 -4.03 17.83
CA ASP A 79 -2.76 -4.35 17.69
C ASP A 79 -3.42 -4.63 19.05
N ALA A 80 -2.68 -5.24 19.98
CA ALA A 80 -3.10 -5.39 21.37
C ALA A 80 -3.28 -4.02 22.05
N LEU A 81 -2.27 -3.14 21.96
CA LEU A 81 -2.33 -1.78 22.50
C LEU A 81 -3.49 -0.98 21.91
N LEU A 82 -3.70 -1.07 20.60
CA LEU A 82 -4.83 -0.45 19.91
C LEU A 82 -6.16 -0.98 20.46
N GLY A 83 -6.34 -2.30 20.56
CA GLY A 83 -7.57 -2.89 21.08
C GLY A 83 -7.90 -2.45 22.50
N GLU A 84 -6.88 -2.37 23.36
CA GLU A 84 -7.01 -1.87 24.74
C GLU A 84 -7.41 -0.40 24.78
N ALA A 85 -6.66 0.46 24.08
CA ALA A 85 -6.92 1.89 24.06
C ALA A 85 -8.29 2.24 23.46
N LEU A 86 -8.75 1.52 22.43
CA LEU A 86 -10.11 1.70 21.90
C LEU A 86 -11.17 1.39 22.95
N SER A 87 -10.98 0.31 23.72
CA SER A 87 -11.92 -0.09 24.77
C SER A 87 -11.96 0.93 25.90
N GLN A 88 -10.79 1.42 26.33
CA GLN A 88 -10.70 2.50 27.33
C GLN A 88 -11.33 3.80 26.80
N ALA A 89 -11.08 4.18 25.54
CA ALA A 89 -11.64 5.37 24.92
C ALA A 89 -13.18 5.31 24.84
N ALA A 90 -13.75 4.16 24.48
CA ALA A 90 -15.20 3.97 24.48
C ALA A 90 -15.79 4.12 25.89
N ASN A 91 -15.16 3.53 26.91
CA ASN A 91 -15.57 3.68 28.31
C ASN A 91 -15.58 5.15 28.76
N LEU A 92 -14.50 5.89 28.46
CA LEU A 92 -14.41 7.33 28.71
C LEU A 92 -15.50 8.12 27.97
N GLY A 93 -15.92 7.66 26.78
CA GLY A 93 -17.02 8.27 26.04
C GLY A 93 -18.37 8.15 26.75
N THR A 94 -18.63 7.05 27.46
CA THR A 94 -19.87 6.87 28.25
C THR A 94 -19.80 7.37 29.69
N GLU A 95 -18.59 7.56 30.24
CA GLU A 95 -18.39 7.99 31.63
C GLU A 95 -19.20 9.24 32.03
N PRO A 96 -19.35 10.28 31.18
CA PRO A 96 -20.15 11.46 31.52
C PRO A 96 -21.63 11.17 31.81
N LEU A 97 -22.10 9.99 31.41
CA LEU A 97 -23.49 9.57 31.46
C LEU A 97 -23.76 8.57 32.58
N ALA A 98 -22.76 8.25 33.41
CA ALA A 98 -22.90 7.26 34.47
C ALA A 98 -23.98 7.59 35.52
N ALA A 99 -24.36 8.87 35.65
CA ALA A 99 -25.44 9.29 36.54
C ALA A 99 -26.85 9.07 35.96
N VAL A 100 -26.96 8.83 34.64
CA VAL A 100 -28.23 8.79 33.90
C VAL A 100 -28.44 7.50 33.11
N LEU A 101 -27.35 6.77 32.81
CA LEU A 101 -27.37 5.47 32.15
C LEU A 101 -26.95 4.37 33.13
N GLU A 102 -27.72 3.30 33.15
CA GLU A 102 -27.35 2.06 33.85
C GLU A 102 -26.06 1.46 33.29
N THR A 103 -25.25 0.81 34.14
CA THR A 103 -23.98 0.17 33.74
C THR A 103 -24.14 -0.77 32.55
N SER A 104 -25.22 -1.57 32.52
CA SER A 104 -25.48 -2.49 31.40
C SER A 104 -25.75 -1.77 30.08
N ALA A 105 -26.35 -0.57 30.13
CA ALA A 105 -26.60 0.24 28.94
C ALA A 105 -25.29 0.84 28.42
N MET A 106 -24.43 1.35 29.31
CA MET A 106 -23.10 1.84 28.93
C MET A 106 -22.24 0.76 28.28
N MET A 107 -22.24 -0.46 28.82
CA MET A 107 -21.53 -1.59 28.21
C MET A 107 -22.00 -1.89 26.78
N ARG A 108 -23.32 -1.92 26.54
CA ARG A 108 -23.89 -2.13 25.19
C ARG A 108 -23.52 -1.01 24.23
N VAL A 109 -23.52 0.24 24.70
CA VAL A 109 -23.08 1.40 23.93
C VAL A 109 -21.61 1.24 23.53
N ASN A 110 -20.75 0.85 24.47
CA ASN A 110 -19.32 0.68 24.21
C ASN A 110 -19.05 -0.45 23.21
N ASP A 111 -19.71 -1.60 23.35
CA ASP A 111 -19.62 -2.71 22.39
C ASP A 111 -20.07 -2.28 20.98
N THR A 112 -21.17 -1.53 20.91
CA THR A 112 -21.71 -1.02 19.63
C THR A 112 -20.76 -0.01 19.00
N ALA A 113 -20.19 0.90 19.79
CA ALA A 113 -19.22 1.87 19.33
C ALA A 113 -17.94 1.21 18.81
N LEU A 114 -17.42 0.20 19.49
CA LEU A 114 -16.25 -0.56 19.05
C LEU A 114 -16.52 -1.34 17.75
N SER A 115 -17.72 -1.94 17.63
CA SER A 115 -18.15 -2.60 16.39
C SER A 115 -18.23 -1.61 15.23
N PHE A 116 -18.77 -0.41 15.47
CA PHE A 116 -18.79 0.68 14.49
C PHE A 116 -17.38 1.08 14.09
N VAL A 117 -16.47 1.33 15.04
CA VAL A 117 -15.08 1.74 14.73
C VAL A 117 -14.38 0.71 13.84
N ARG A 118 -14.55 -0.57 14.12
CA ARG A 118 -13.94 -1.67 13.35
C ARG A 118 -14.50 -1.79 11.93
N SER A 119 -15.80 -1.59 11.76
CA SER A 119 -16.51 -1.72 10.47
C SER A 119 -16.65 -0.41 9.68
N PHE A 120 -16.24 0.72 10.28
CA PHE A 120 -16.35 2.04 9.66
C PHE A 120 -15.47 2.12 8.41
N VAL A 121 -16.12 2.36 7.26
CA VAL A 121 -15.45 2.61 5.99
C VAL A 121 -15.30 4.12 5.81
N ALA A 122 -14.07 4.62 5.86
CA ALA A 122 -13.82 6.04 5.66
C ALA A 122 -13.99 6.44 4.18
N ALA A 123 -13.91 7.75 3.89
CA ALA A 123 -14.11 8.28 2.53
C ALA A 123 -13.12 7.75 1.46
N ASP A 124 -12.04 7.11 1.87
CA ASP A 124 -11.07 6.44 1.02
C ASP A 124 -11.39 4.96 0.73
N GLY A 125 -12.52 4.45 1.24
CA GLY A 125 -12.97 3.08 1.06
C GLY A 125 -12.30 2.06 1.98
N LEU A 126 -11.56 2.51 3.00
CA LEU A 126 -10.83 1.62 3.90
C LEU A 126 -11.45 1.56 5.29
N GLN A 127 -11.56 0.34 5.79
CA GLN A 127 -11.85 0.07 7.20
C GLN A 127 -10.57 -0.04 8.03
N LEU A 128 -10.71 -0.22 9.35
CA LEU A 128 -9.58 -0.28 10.27
C LEU A 128 -8.59 -1.41 9.91
N SER A 129 -9.08 -2.61 9.60
CA SER A 129 -8.22 -3.75 9.26
C SER A 129 -7.40 -3.51 7.98
N ASP A 130 -7.95 -2.82 6.98
CA ASP A 130 -7.19 -2.45 5.77
C ASP A 130 -6.03 -1.51 6.10
N ARG A 131 -6.23 -0.60 7.06
CA ARG A 131 -5.20 0.37 7.49
C ARG A 131 -4.08 -0.34 8.24
N ILE A 132 -4.44 -1.22 9.17
CA ILE A 132 -3.51 -2.08 9.91
C ILE A 132 -2.67 -2.89 8.92
N TRP A 133 -3.30 -3.58 7.97
CA TRP A 133 -2.58 -4.36 6.95
C TRP A 133 -1.60 -3.51 6.13
N ARG A 134 -1.98 -2.28 5.76
CA ARG A 134 -1.09 -1.37 5.02
C ARG A 134 0.11 -0.92 5.84
N LEU A 135 -0.06 -0.67 7.14
CA LEU A 135 1.06 -0.36 8.04
C LEU A 135 2.05 -1.52 8.08
N ASP A 136 1.55 -2.74 8.25
CA ASP A 136 2.38 -3.94 8.35
C ASP A 136 3.16 -4.19 7.07
N ARG A 137 2.49 -4.06 5.92
CA ARG A 137 3.14 -4.16 4.62
C ARG A 137 4.20 -3.08 4.44
N GLN A 138 3.89 -1.83 4.75
CA GLN A 138 4.85 -0.74 4.59
C GLN A 138 6.12 -0.96 5.43
N ALA A 139 5.98 -1.37 6.69
CA ALA A 139 7.10 -1.69 7.56
C ALA A 139 7.96 -2.82 6.96
N ARG A 140 7.32 -3.91 6.53
CA ARG A 140 8.00 -5.04 5.90
C ARG A 140 8.76 -4.64 4.64
N ASP A 141 8.10 -3.92 3.75
CA ASP A 141 8.66 -3.50 2.46
C ASP A 141 9.87 -2.58 2.69
N LEU A 142 9.77 -1.56 3.54
CA LEU A 142 10.86 -0.62 3.78
C LEU A 142 12.10 -1.30 4.37
N VAL A 143 11.90 -2.14 5.39
CA VAL A 143 12.99 -2.82 6.09
C VAL A 143 13.65 -3.87 5.21
N SER A 144 12.85 -4.72 4.55
CA SER A 144 13.38 -5.77 3.67
C SER A 144 14.17 -5.17 2.51
N ASN A 145 13.62 -4.12 1.88
CA ASN A 145 14.33 -3.42 0.80
C ASN A 145 15.65 -2.80 1.30
N ALA A 146 15.70 -2.18 2.49
CA ALA A 146 16.93 -1.60 3.01
C ALA A 146 18.04 -2.67 3.14
N ILE A 147 17.71 -3.82 3.72
CA ILE A 147 18.62 -4.95 3.92
C ILE A 147 19.06 -5.53 2.57
N GLU A 148 18.11 -5.93 1.71
CA GLU A 148 18.40 -6.51 0.39
C GLU A 148 19.32 -5.61 -0.42
N MET A 149 18.99 -4.33 -0.50
CA MET A 149 19.75 -3.38 -1.30
C MET A 149 21.18 -3.22 -0.79
N ALA A 150 21.37 -3.19 0.53
CA ALA A 150 22.67 -3.07 1.15
C ALA A 150 23.54 -4.32 0.90
N VAL A 151 22.99 -5.52 1.11
CA VAL A 151 23.71 -6.79 0.94
C VAL A 151 24.10 -7.01 -0.51
N ILE A 152 23.18 -6.81 -1.45
CA ILE A 152 23.44 -7.02 -2.89
C ILE A 152 24.54 -6.06 -3.38
N GLN A 153 24.45 -4.77 -3.01
CA GLN A 153 25.45 -3.78 -3.41
C GLN A 153 26.83 -4.08 -2.82
N GLY A 154 26.91 -4.41 -1.52
CA GLY A 154 28.19 -4.71 -0.91
C GLY A 154 28.82 -5.99 -1.44
N HIS A 155 28.01 -7.02 -1.75
CA HIS A 155 28.51 -8.25 -2.34
C HIS A 155 29.09 -8.03 -3.75
N GLY A 156 28.36 -7.33 -4.62
CA GLY A 156 28.85 -6.98 -5.97
C GLY A 156 30.10 -6.11 -5.93
N ALA A 157 30.15 -5.14 -5.02
CA ALA A 157 31.31 -4.28 -4.84
C ALA A 157 32.54 -5.04 -4.33
N ALA A 158 32.35 -6.00 -3.41
CA ALA A 158 33.43 -6.85 -2.92
C ALA A 158 34.00 -7.77 -4.02
N GLN A 159 33.16 -8.28 -4.93
CA GLN A 159 33.62 -9.02 -6.10
C GLN A 159 34.49 -8.15 -7.00
N ALA A 160 34.00 -6.97 -7.38
CA ALA A 160 34.76 -6.04 -8.21
C ALA A 160 36.08 -5.60 -7.55
N ALA A 161 36.09 -5.36 -6.24
CA ALA A 161 37.32 -4.98 -5.53
C ALA A 161 38.40 -6.07 -5.57
N ARG A 162 38.00 -7.36 -5.52
CA ARG A 162 38.94 -8.47 -5.71
C ARG A 162 39.59 -8.45 -7.09
N GLU A 163 38.87 -8.05 -8.14
CA GLU A 163 39.46 -7.92 -9.48
C GLU A 163 40.50 -6.80 -9.56
N PHE A 164 40.28 -5.66 -8.90
CA PHE A 164 41.27 -4.59 -8.81
C PHE A 164 42.53 -5.07 -8.09
N LEU A 165 42.37 -5.72 -6.94
CA LEU A 165 43.49 -6.27 -6.16
C LEU A 165 44.26 -7.35 -6.93
N ALA A 166 43.56 -8.24 -7.66
CA ALA A 166 44.20 -9.26 -8.49
C ALA A 166 45.04 -8.66 -9.63
N ARG A 167 44.71 -7.45 -10.09
CA ARG A 167 45.49 -6.68 -11.07
C ARG A 167 46.56 -5.79 -10.43
N GLY A 168 46.77 -5.86 -9.12
CA GLY A 168 47.69 -5.01 -8.38
C GLY A 168 47.27 -3.54 -8.32
N GLN A 169 46.00 -3.24 -8.56
CA GLN A 169 45.46 -1.87 -8.57
C GLN A 169 44.78 -1.54 -7.23
N PRO A 170 44.83 -0.27 -6.79
CA PRO A 170 44.08 0.17 -5.62
C PRO A 170 42.57 0.08 -5.86
N VAL A 171 41.81 -0.29 -4.82
CA VAL A 171 40.35 -0.34 -4.86
C VAL A 171 39.78 1.08 -4.83
N PRO A 172 38.94 1.50 -5.80
CA PRO A 172 38.32 2.82 -5.81
C PRO A 172 37.49 3.12 -4.56
N ILE A 173 37.49 4.37 -4.11
CA ILE A 173 36.76 4.81 -2.90
C ILE A 173 35.25 4.55 -3.01
N ASP A 174 34.65 4.81 -4.18
CA ASP A 174 33.21 4.56 -4.39
C ASP A 174 32.86 3.07 -4.27
N LEU A 175 33.82 2.19 -4.56
CA LEU A 175 33.66 0.76 -4.41
C LEU A 175 33.79 0.35 -2.94
N GLN A 176 34.70 0.97 -2.20
CA GLN A 176 34.80 0.80 -0.74
C GLN A 176 33.52 1.26 -0.03
N ASP A 177 32.93 2.38 -0.46
CA ASP A 177 31.64 2.86 0.07
C ASP A 177 30.49 1.89 -0.19
N LYS A 178 30.49 1.22 -1.34
CA LYS A 178 29.50 0.18 -1.67
C LYS A 178 29.75 -1.09 -0.86
N ILE A 179 31.01 -1.50 -0.64
CA ILE A 179 31.34 -2.63 0.25
C ILE A 179 30.79 -2.35 1.65
N SER A 180 31.07 -1.17 2.21
CA SER A 180 30.58 -0.78 3.53
C SER A 180 29.05 -0.61 3.59
N ALA A 181 28.35 -0.57 2.45
CA ALA A 181 26.89 -0.61 2.43
C ALA A 181 26.35 -1.91 3.04
N ALA A 182 27.01 -3.04 2.83
CA ALA A 182 26.63 -4.33 3.43
C ALA A 182 27.00 -4.46 4.92
N SER A 183 27.60 -3.42 5.52
CA SER A 183 27.94 -3.43 6.94
C SER A 183 26.67 -3.55 7.78
N ALA A 184 26.65 -4.54 8.68
CA ALA A 184 25.53 -4.75 9.59
C ALA A 184 25.19 -3.46 10.37
N GLY A 185 26.20 -2.70 10.80
CA GLY A 185 25.99 -1.44 11.52
C GLY A 185 25.32 -0.35 10.67
N LYS A 186 25.61 -0.28 9.36
CA LYS A 186 24.97 0.69 8.46
C LYS A 186 23.54 0.27 8.11
N ILE A 187 23.33 -1.02 7.84
CA ILE A 187 22.01 -1.59 7.57
C ILE A 187 21.08 -1.38 8.76
N SER A 188 21.56 -1.63 9.98
CA SER A 188 20.81 -1.42 11.21
C SER A 188 20.37 0.04 11.39
N ARG A 189 21.25 1.01 11.08
CA ARG A 189 20.90 2.44 11.11
C ARG A 189 19.85 2.80 10.07
N GLU A 190 20.05 2.43 8.81
CA GLU A 190 19.10 2.73 7.72
C GLU A 190 17.72 2.10 7.98
N THR A 191 17.71 0.88 8.51
CA THR A 191 16.48 0.17 8.91
C THR A 191 15.78 0.86 10.08
N THR A 192 16.53 1.27 11.10
CA THR A 192 16.00 2.01 12.25
C THR A 192 15.41 3.35 11.81
N ASP A 193 16.14 4.10 10.98
CA ASP A 193 15.68 5.38 10.46
C ASP A 193 14.41 5.20 9.62
N ALA A 194 14.35 4.18 8.77
CA ALA A 194 13.17 3.90 7.94
C ALA A 194 11.92 3.52 8.76
N LEU A 195 12.08 2.85 9.90
CA LEU A 195 10.99 2.48 10.80
C LEU A 195 10.51 3.65 11.66
N LEU A 196 11.45 4.42 12.20
CA LEU A 196 11.17 5.38 13.29
C LEU A 196 11.05 6.83 12.81
N THR A 197 11.80 7.22 11.79
CA THR A 197 12.05 8.64 11.52
C THR A 197 11.35 9.14 10.26
N GLY A 198 10.91 10.39 10.32
CA GLY A 198 10.31 11.08 9.17
C GLY A 198 8.79 10.93 9.09
N SER A 199 8.14 11.93 8.48
CA SER A 199 6.72 11.86 8.19
C SER A 199 6.44 10.74 7.18
N GLY A 200 5.46 9.91 7.49
CA GLY A 200 5.12 8.73 6.70
C GLY A 200 5.94 7.49 7.02
N SER A 201 6.81 7.51 8.05
CA SER A 201 7.41 6.28 8.58
C SER A 201 6.33 5.33 9.12
N PRO A 202 6.62 4.03 9.24
CA PRO A 202 5.72 3.07 9.88
C PRO A 202 5.27 3.52 11.28
N MET A 203 6.18 4.04 12.10
CA MET A 203 5.83 4.57 13.43
C MET A 203 4.91 5.79 13.33
N ASP A 204 5.23 6.79 12.49
CA ASP A 204 4.41 7.98 12.30
C ASP A 204 2.99 7.62 11.82
N ASN A 205 2.88 6.72 10.83
CA ASN A 205 1.59 6.29 10.33
C ASN A 205 0.80 5.47 11.37
N ALA A 206 1.46 4.64 12.18
CA ALA A 206 0.83 3.89 13.26
C ALA A 206 0.32 4.83 14.36
N MET A 207 1.10 5.84 14.75
CA MET A 207 0.68 6.86 15.71
C MET A 207 -0.53 7.66 15.22
N ARG A 208 -0.54 8.04 13.93
CA ARG A 208 -1.68 8.74 13.32
C ARG A 208 -2.93 7.86 13.27
N LEU A 209 -2.78 6.57 12.99
CA LEU A 209 -3.88 5.61 13.08
C LEU A 209 -4.41 5.56 14.52
N MET A 210 -3.53 5.35 15.50
CA MET A 210 -3.86 5.27 16.92
C MET A 210 -4.72 6.45 17.38
N ARG A 211 -4.24 7.68 17.18
CA ARG A 211 -4.97 8.94 17.48
C ARG A 211 -6.36 8.97 16.86
N THR A 212 -6.43 8.62 15.58
CA THR A 212 -7.66 8.67 14.80
C THR A 212 -8.71 7.71 15.37
N GLU A 213 -8.29 6.51 15.72
CA GLU A 213 -9.20 5.45 16.16
C GLU A 213 -9.61 5.63 17.63
N ILE A 214 -8.69 6.07 18.51
CA ILE A 214 -9.00 6.46 19.91
C ILE A 214 -10.07 7.55 19.92
N ASN A 215 -9.85 8.64 19.18
CA ASN A 215 -10.82 9.75 19.15
C ASN A 215 -12.17 9.29 18.57
N ARG A 216 -12.15 8.44 17.52
CA ARG A 216 -13.40 7.88 16.95
C ARG A 216 -14.15 7.03 17.95
N ALA A 217 -13.47 6.14 18.68
CA ALA A 217 -14.09 5.27 19.69
C ALA A 217 -14.77 6.09 20.79
N HIS A 218 -14.04 7.05 21.36
CA HIS A 218 -14.57 7.96 22.37
C HIS A 218 -15.79 8.75 21.87
N GLY A 219 -15.65 9.46 20.74
CA GLY A 219 -16.74 10.29 20.21
C GLY A 219 -17.96 9.47 19.80
N THR A 220 -17.77 8.26 19.26
CA THR A 220 -18.88 7.38 18.88
C THR A 220 -19.64 6.90 20.11
N ALA A 221 -18.95 6.39 21.14
CA ALA A 221 -19.58 5.95 22.38
C ALA A 221 -20.31 7.09 23.08
N TYR A 222 -19.69 8.28 23.13
CA TYR A 222 -20.29 9.48 23.68
C TYR A 222 -21.59 9.87 22.96
N MET A 223 -21.59 9.93 21.62
CA MET A 223 -22.78 10.29 20.85
C MET A 223 -23.91 9.26 20.99
N MET A 224 -23.57 7.97 21.00
CA MET A 224 -24.54 6.90 21.18
C MET A 224 -25.20 6.99 22.57
N GLY A 225 -24.40 7.17 23.63
CA GLY A 225 -24.94 7.28 24.98
C GLY A 225 -25.72 8.58 25.21
N ALA A 226 -25.12 9.74 24.93
CA ALA A 226 -25.74 11.03 25.19
C ALA A 226 -26.97 11.26 24.29
N GLY A 227 -27.00 10.60 23.13
CA GLY A 227 -28.12 10.60 22.21
C GLY A 227 -29.41 10.02 22.79
N GLU A 228 -29.34 9.19 23.83
CA GLU A 228 -30.52 8.62 24.50
C GLU A 228 -31.21 9.62 25.42
N HIS A 229 -30.53 10.69 25.86
CA HIS A 229 -31.14 11.69 26.74
C HIS A 229 -32.27 12.46 26.00
N PRO A 230 -33.46 12.59 26.61
CA PRO A 230 -34.66 13.12 25.93
C PRO A 230 -34.51 14.59 25.50
N ASP A 231 -33.80 15.40 26.30
CA ASP A 231 -33.58 16.81 25.97
C ASP A 231 -32.39 17.08 25.05
N VAL A 232 -31.58 16.07 24.70
CA VAL A 232 -30.51 16.28 23.72
C VAL A 232 -31.14 16.45 22.34
N VAL A 233 -30.85 17.56 21.66
CA VAL A 233 -31.35 17.83 20.29
C VAL A 233 -30.33 17.49 19.21
N GLY A 234 -29.06 17.37 19.59
CA GLY A 234 -27.96 17.10 18.68
C GLY A 234 -26.61 17.23 19.35
N PHE A 235 -25.57 17.27 18.53
CA PHE A 235 -24.19 17.35 18.97
C PHE A 235 -23.49 18.55 18.33
N ARG A 236 -22.80 19.33 19.15
CA ARG A 236 -21.91 20.40 18.68
C ARG A 236 -20.55 19.81 18.35
N TYR A 237 -20.09 20.04 17.13
CA TYR A 237 -18.73 19.74 16.69
C TYR A 237 -17.79 20.81 17.21
N LEU A 238 -16.92 20.46 18.16
CA LEU A 238 -15.97 21.38 18.79
C LEU A 238 -14.61 21.30 18.12
N LEU A 239 -14.15 22.42 17.57
CA LEU A 239 -12.78 22.56 17.09
C LEU A 239 -11.82 22.52 18.29
N SER A 240 -10.79 21.68 18.22
CA SER A 240 -9.75 21.64 19.24
C SER A 240 -8.99 22.98 19.30
N PRO A 241 -8.65 23.49 20.49
CA PRO A 241 -7.71 24.61 20.62
C PRO A 241 -6.32 24.33 20.03
N ALA A 242 -5.95 23.06 19.89
CA ALA A 242 -4.70 22.62 19.27
C ALA A 242 -4.81 22.39 17.76
N HIS A 243 -5.89 22.85 17.11
CA HIS A 243 -6.10 22.69 15.68
C HIS A 243 -4.99 23.42 14.88
N PRO A 244 -4.18 22.68 14.08
CA PRO A 244 -2.89 23.20 13.63
C PRO A 244 -2.96 24.12 12.41
N ALA A 245 -4.00 23.97 11.57
CA ALA A 245 -4.17 24.73 10.34
C ALA A 245 -5.61 24.64 9.84
N PRO A 246 -6.16 25.70 9.21
CA PRO A 246 -7.53 25.67 8.71
C PRO A 246 -7.81 24.47 7.80
N ASP A 247 -8.87 23.72 8.10
CA ASP A 247 -9.34 22.57 7.35
C ASP A 247 -10.88 22.43 7.45
N ILE A 248 -11.42 21.27 7.08
CA ILE A 248 -12.87 21.02 7.11
C ILE A 248 -13.47 21.12 8.53
N CYS A 249 -12.69 20.94 9.60
CA CYS A 249 -13.15 21.09 10.98
C CYS A 249 -13.63 22.51 11.27
N ASP A 250 -12.96 23.55 10.76
CA ASP A 250 -13.37 24.95 10.95
C ASP A 250 -14.77 25.19 10.40
N LEU A 251 -15.06 24.66 9.21
CA LEU A 251 -16.39 24.76 8.63
C LEU A 251 -17.39 23.99 9.49
N LEU A 252 -17.05 22.75 9.88
CA LEU A 252 -17.96 21.89 10.63
C LEU A 252 -18.29 22.44 12.02
N SER A 253 -17.36 23.14 12.68
CA SER A 253 -17.57 23.71 14.01
C SER A 253 -18.30 25.05 14.00
N THR A 254 -18.37 25.74 12.85
CA THR A 254 -18.93 27.10 12.78
C THR A 254 -20.18 27.23 11.94
N GLN A 255 -20.58 26.22 11.17
CA GLN A 255 -21.77 26.32 10.32
C GLN A 255 -23.07 26.04 11.10
N ASN A 256 -24.13 26.82 10.85
CA ASN A 256 -25.45 26.62 11.46
C ASN A 256 -26.47 26.08 10.44
N LEU A 257 -26.28 24.84 9.99
CA LEU A 257 -27.11 24.26 8.91
C LEU A 257 -28.52 23.88 9.33
N TYR A 258 -28.77 23.73 10.63
CA TYR A 258 -30.00 23.16 11.17
C TYR A 258 -30.78 24.13 12.06
N GLY A 259 -30.28 25.35 12.28
CA GLY A 259 -30.90 26.31 13.19
C GLY A 259 -30.80 25.89 14.66
N LEU A 260 -29.79 25.09 15.00
CA LEU A 260 -29.51 24.58 16.35
C LEU A 260 -28.29 25.27 17.00
N GLY A 261 -27.70 26.22 16.27
CA GLY A 261 -26.50 26.96 16.65
C GLY A 261 -25.28 26.49 15.89
N ASP A 262 -24.19 27.24 16.04
CA ASP A 262 -22.94 27.00 15.32
C ASP A 262 -22.37 25.61 15.62
N GLY A 263 -22.12 24.87 14.54
CA GLY A 263 -21.55 23.53 14.58
C GLY A 263 -22.47 22.46 15.18
N VAL A 264 -23.77 22.74 15.37
CA VAL A 264 -24.71 21.80 15.97
C VAL A 264 -25.42 20.98 14.88
N TYR A 265 -25.28 19.66 14.98
CA TYR A 265 -25.88 18.68 14.07
C TYR A 265 -26.92 17.83 14.79
N PRO A 266 -28.10 17.58 14.18
CA PRO A 266 -29.06 16.61 14.71
C PRO A 266 -28.44 15.21 14.91
N LYS A 267 -28.99 14.44 15.84
CA LYS A 267 -28.53 13.08 16.20
C LYS A 267 -28.39 12.16 14.98
N ASP A 268 -29.31 12.26 14.01
CA ASP A 268 -29.32 11.44 12.80
C ASP A 268 -28.38 11.95 11.68
N LYS A 269 -27.78 13.14 11.86
CA LYS A 269 -26.89 13.77 10.87
C LYS A 269 -25.43 13.82 11.30
N ILE A 270 -25.13 13.71 12.60
CA ILE A 270 -23.76 13.87 13.12
C ILE A 270 -22.79 12.80 12.56
N ASN A 271 -23.24 11.56 12.35
CA ASN A 271 -22.41 10.51 11.75
C ASN A 271 -22.00 10.82 10.30
N GLY A 272 -22.72 11.72 9.62
CA GLY A 272 -22.32 12.21 8.29
C GLY A 272 -21.17 13.21 8.34
N VAL A 273 -20.80 13.72 9.53
CA VAL A 273 -19.74 14.70 9.73
C VAL A 273 -18.63 14.25 10.67
N TRP A 274 -18.88 13.25 11.52
CA TRP A 274 -17.93 12.69 12.48
C TRP A 274 -17.40 11.31 12.05
N PRO A 275 -16.09 11.05 12.14
CA PRO A 275 -15.02 12.05 12.28
C PRO A 275 -14.86 12.86 10.98
N ALA A 276 -14.30 14.07 11.07
CA ALA A 276 -14.14 14.93 9.91
C ALA A 276 -13.04 14.45 8.96
N HIS A 277 -11.90 14.04 9.51
CA HIS A 277 -10.75 13.51 8.78
C HIS A 277 -9.83 12.70 9.73
N PRO A 278 -8.88 11.92 9.18
CA PRO A 278 -7.85 11.29 10.00
C PRO A 278 -7.03 12.32 10.79
N ASN A 279 -6.56 11.93 11.97
CA ASN A 279 -5.79 12.76 12.90
C ASN A 279 -6.54 14.04 13.35
N THR A 280 -7.87 13.99 13.37
CA THR A 280 -8.68 15.08 13.94
C THR A 280 -8.55 15.08 15.46
N LEU A 281 -8.37 16.27 16.02
CA LEU A 281 -8.30 16.52 17.47
C LEU A 281 -9.62 17.08 18.03
N SER A 282 -10.59 17.32 17.15
CA SER A 282 -11.90 17.87 17.50
C SER A 282 -12.70 16.89 18.36
N PHE A 283 -13.65 17.42 19.12
CA PHE A 283 -14.59 16.65 19.94
C PHE A 283 -16.03 16.88 19.49
N VAL A 284 -16.94 16.09 20.04
CA VAL A 284 -18.39 16.32 19.99
C VAL A 284 -18.92 16.43 21.40
N VAL A 285 -19.86 17.35 21.61
CA VAL A 285 -20.56 17.51 22.90
C VAL A 285 -22.05 17.60 22.66
N GLU A 286 -22.83 17.14 23.63
CA GLU A 286 -24.27 17.21 23.63
C GLU A 286 -24.78 18.68 23.67
N VAL A 287 -25.88 18.94 22.98
CA VAL A 287 -26.62 20.20 23.06
C VAL A 287 -28.04 19.90 23.51
N PHE A 288 -28.45 20.51 24.62
CA PHE A 288 -29.79 20.38 25.15
C PHE A 288 -30.77 21.36 24.50
N LYS A 289 -32.06 21.02 24.53
CA LYS A 289 -33.15 21.80 23.93
C LYS A 289 -33.21 23.25 24.44
N ASP A 290 -32.93 23.48 25.72
CA ASP A 290 -32.94 24.79 26.35
C ASP A 290 -31.71 25.65 26.01
N GLU A 291 -30.69 25.07 25.38
CA GLU A 291 -29.51 25.80 24.89
C GLU A 291 -29.73 26.38 23.48
N VAL A 292 -30.79 25.98 22.77
CA VAL A 292 -31.09 26.47 21.41
C VAL A 292 -31.90 27.75 21.49
N THR A 293 -31.31 28.86 21.05
CA THR A 293 -31.91 30.20 21.10
C THR A 293 -32.73 30.52 19.85
N ASP A 294 -33.55 31.58 19.92
CA ASP A 294 -34.25 32.09 18.73
C ASP A 294 -33.29 32.68 17.68
N ALA A 295 -32.16 33.21 18.12
CA ALA A 295 -31.09 33.68 17.23
C ALA A 295 -30.48 32.50 16.44
N ASP A 296 -30.28 31.34 17.07
CA ASP A 296 -29.81 30.14 16.38
C ASP A 296 -30.80 29.69 15.31
N ARG A 297 -32.10 29.70 15.62
CA ARG A 297 -33.16 29.33 14.67
C ARG A 297 -33.22 30.29 13.48
N ALA A 298 -33.12 31.59 13.75
CA ALA A 298 -33.14 32.64 12.74
C ALA A 298 -31.86 32.66 11.89
N GLY A 299 -30.72 32.31 12.48
CA GLY A 299 -29.39 32.30 11.86
C GLY A 299 -29.09 31.06 11.02
N LYS A 300 -30.09 30.25 10.67
CA LYS A 300 -29.91 29.05 9.85
C LYS A 300 -29.34 29.42 8.48
N GLU A 301 -28.25 28.77 8.09
CA GLU A 301 -27.56 28.99 6.82
C GLU A 301 -27.49 27.74 5.94
N THR A 302 -27.25 27.93 4.65
CA THR A 302 -26.95 26.85 3.71
C THR A 302 -25.45 26.53 3.69
N PRO A 303 -25.02 25.33 3.25
CA PRO A 303 -23.59 25.03 3.15
C PRO A 303 -22.80 25.96 2.23
N MET A 304 -23.47 26.58 1.25
CA MET A 304 -22.83 27.55 0.36
C MET A 304 -22.61 28.91 1.05
N GLN A 305 -23.59 29.38 1.84
CA GLN A 305 -23.46 30.58 2.68
C GLN A 305 -22.36 30.41 3.74
N ALA A 306 -22.30 29.22 4.37
CA ALA A 306 -21.25 28.90 5.33
C ALA A 306 -19.85 28.97 4.70
N LEU A 307 -19.68 28.45 3.48
CA LEU A 307 -18.43 28.55 2.71
C LEU A 307 -18.09 29.98 2.26
N GLU A 308 -19.11 30.79 1.96
CA GLU A 308 -18.95 32.17 1.52
C GLU A 308 -18.40 33.05 2.65
N ARG A 309 -18.85 32.82 3.90
CA ARG A 309 -18.37 33.50 5.11
C ARG A 309 -16.89 33.26 5.42
N LEU A 310 -16.31 32.16 4.95
CA LEU A 310 -14.90 31.84 5.19
C LEU A 310 -13.97 32.77 4.41
N THR A 311 -12.84 33.14 5.03
CA THR A 311 -11.74 33.79 4.32
C THR A 311 -11.21 32.89 3.20
N GLN A 312 -10.51 33.47 2.22
CA GLN A 312 -9.92 32.68 1.13
C GLN A 312 -8.97 31.59 1.64
N ALA A 313 -8.17 31.88 2.68
CA ALA A 313 -7.27 30.92 3.30
C ALA A 313 -8.04 29.74 3.93
N GLN A 314 -9.09 30.03 4.71
CA GLN A 314 -9.96 29.00 5.30
C GLN A 314 -10.69 28.18 4.23
N ARG A 315 -11.20 28.82 3.18
CA ARG A 315 -11.88 28.13 2.08
C ARG A 315 -10.94 27.17 1.34
N VAL A 316 -9.69 27.58 1.13
CA VAL A 316 -8.64 26.71 0.57
C VAL A 316 -8.33 25.55 1.53
N GLY A 317 -8.26 25.78 2.83
CA GLY A 317 -8.10 24.73 3.84
C GLY A 317 -9.24 23.70 3.79
N VAL A 318 -10.49 24.17 3.80
CA VAL A 318 -11.71 23.35 3.80
C VAL A 318 -11.89 22.54 2.51
N LEU A 319 -11.71 23.18 1.35
CA LEU A 319 -11.99 22.55 0.05
C LEU A 319 -10.74 21.90 -0.57
N GLY A 320 -9.56 22.32 -0.17
CA GLY A 320 -8.34 22.11 -0.93
C GLY A 320 -8.26 23.03 -2.16
N VAL A 321 -7.03 23.28 -2.61
CA VAL A 321 -6.71 24.27 -3.68
C VAL A 321 -7.59 24.13 -4.92
N ASN A 322 -7.81 22.91 -5.42
CA ASN A 322 -8.53 22.69 -6.68
C ASN A 322 -10.03 22.93 -6.56
N LYS A 323 -10.67 22.47 -5.47
CA LYS A 323 -12.10 22.71 -5.26
C LYS A 323 -12.37 24.17 -4.90
N ALA A 324 -11.45 24.84 -4.19
CA ALA A 324 -11.56 26.28 -3.94
C ALA A 324 -11.56 27.07 -5.25
N LYS A 325 -10.64 26.78 -6.19
CA LYS A 325 -10.65 27.39 -7.53
C LYS A 325 -11.95 27.12 -8.30
N ALA A 326 -12.45 25.88 -8.26
CA ALA A 326 -13.72 25.54 -8.90
C ALA A 326 -14.92 26.24 -8.23
N TYR A 327 -14.86 26.49 -6.91
CA TYR A 327 -15.87 27.25 -6.18
C TYR A 327 -15.85 28.71 -6.61
N ASP A 328 -14.67 29.34 -6.66
CA ASP A 328 -14.51 30.73 -7.10
C ASP A 328 -14.96 30.92 -8.56
N ALA A 329 -14.93 29.85 -9.38
CA ALA A 329 -15.45 29.80 -10.74
C ALA A 329 -16.96 29.47 -10.84
N GLY A 330 -17.68 29.32 -9.72
CA GLY A 330 -19.11 29.01 -9.69
C GLY A 330 -19.48 27.57 -10.07
N GLN A 331 -18.52 26.64 -10.07
CA GLN A 331 -18.69 25.26 -10.54
C GLN A 331 -19.01 24.26 -9.42
N ILE A 332 -18.90 24.68 -8.15
CA ILE A 332 -19.14 23.84 -6.97
C ILE A 332 -20.58 23.98 -6.49
N ARG A 333 -21.25 22.85 -6.31
CA ARG A 333 -22.57 22.74 -5.66
C ARG A 333 -22.42 22.09 -4.29
N GLN A 334 -23.43 22.21 -3.43
CA GLN A 334 -23.45 21.63 -2.08
C GLN A 334 -22.99 20.16 -2.02
N GLY A 335 -23.49 19.30 -2.91
CA GLY A 335 -23.12 17.88 -2.98
C GLY A 335 -21.68 17.58 -3.45
N MET A 336 -20.89 18.62 -3.77
CA MET A 336 -19.48 18.53 -4.18
C MET A 336 -18.51 18.95 -3.06
N ILE A 337 -18.99 19.61 -2.00
CA ILE A 337 -18.16 20.15 -0.91
C ILE A 337 -17.35 19.04 -0.25
N ARG A 338 -18.01 17.96 0.17
CA ARG A 338 -17.37 16.79 0.80
C ARG A 338 -16.89 15.74 -0.19
N ALA A 339 -17.27 15.85 -1.46
CA ALA A 339 -16.87 14.89 -2.47
C ALA A 339 -15.35 14.99 -2.73
N PRO A 340 -14.68 13.87 -3.00
CA PRO A 340 -13.29 13.91 -3.42
C PRO A 340 -13.19 14.68 -4.75
N TRP A 341 -12.11 15.45 -4.92
CA TRP A 341 -11.91 16.29 -6.11
C TRP A 341 -12.12 15.53 -7.42
N ARG A 342 -11.78 14.23 -7.45
CA ARG A 342 -11.97 13.38 -8.63
C ARG A 342 -13.44 13.19 -9.02
N ALA A 343 -14.34 12.97 -8.05
CA ALA A 343 -15.77 12.84 -8.31
C ALA A 343 -16.37 14.18 -8.75
N VAL A 344 -15.89 15.28 -8.16
CA VAL A 344 -16.23 16.64 -8.58
C VAL A 344 -15.76 16.89 -10.02
N GLN A 345 -14.52 16.53 -10.35
CA GLN A 345 -13.95 16.66 -11.70
C GLN A 345 -14.75 15.87 -12.75
N GLN A 346 -15.23 14.65 -12.43
CA GLN A 346 -16.07 13.85 -13.33
C GLN A 346 -17.47 14.44 -13.51
N ARG A 347 -18.06 15.01 -12.45
CA ARG A 347 -19.34 15.71 -12.55
C ARG A 347 -19.23 17.00 -13.35
N ILE A 348 -18.05 17.61 -13.37
CA ILE A 348 -17.72 18.78 -14.18
C ILE A 348 -17.31 18.36 -15.62
N GLY A 349 -16.88 17.11 -15.86
CA GLY A 349 -16.49 16.58 -17.19
C GLY A 349 -16.87 15.11 -17.42
N ALA A 350 -17.93 14.86 -18.19
CA ALA A 350 -18.49 13.52 -18.48
C ALA A 350 -17.84 12.84 -19.71
N ILE A 351 -17.46 11.54 -19.64
CA ILE A 351 -17.21 10.64 -20.80
C ILE A 351 -17.64 9.17 -20.47
N LYS A 352 -18.24 8.48 -21.46
CA LYS A 352 -18.86 7.12 -21.51
C LYS A 352 -17.87 5.94 -21.81
N PRO A 353 -18.25 4.65 -21.63
CA PRO A 353 -17.37 3.48 -21.75
C PRO A 353 -17.23 2.92 -23.19
N ASP A 354 -16.13 2.20 -23.47
CA ASP A 354 -15.77 1.62 -24.79
C ASP A 354 -15.67 0.06 -24.77
N ILE A 355 -15.88 -0.54 -25.95
CA ILE A 355 -16.22 -1.93 -26.28
C ILE A 355 -14.97 -2.84 -26.49
N LYS A 356 -15.06 -4.14 -26.13
CA LYS A 356 -13.98 -5.15 -26.25
C LYS A 356 -13.69 -5.57 -27.72
N PRO A 357 -12.43 -5.65 -28.19
CA PRO A 357 -12.05 -6.48 -29.33
C PRO A 357 -11.75 -7.93 -28.91
N LYS A 358 -12.19 -8.92 -29.71
CA LYS A 358 -11.90 -10.35 -29.52
C LYS A 358 -10.52 -10.70 -30.10
N ILE A 359 -9.69 -11.40 -29.34
CA ILE A 359 -8.44 -12.05 -29.80
C ILE A 359 -8.70 -13.56 -29.92
N LYS A 360 -8.03 -14.24 -30.86
CA LYS A 360 -8.18 -15.68 -31.07
C LYS A 360 -7.42 -16.46 -29.98
N PRO A 361 -8.01 -17.52 -29.41
CA PRO A 361 -7.34 -18.36 -28.42
C PRO A 361 -6.11 -19.07 -28.99
N ALA A 362 -5.10 -19.26 -28.15
CA ALA A 362 -3.84 -19.92 -28.49
C ALA A 362 -4.05 -21.39 -28.89
N ALA A 363 -3.23 -21.88 -29.82
CA ALA A 363 -3.27 -23.23 -30.38
C ALA A 363 -2.52 -24.29 -29.52
N ILE A 364 -2.37 -24.09 -28.21
CA ILE A 364 -1.48 -24.90 -27.34
C ILE A 364 -2.21 -25.36 -26.07
N GLY A 365 -1.93 -26.60 -25.64
CA GLY A 365 -2.56 -27.29 -24.49
C GLY A 365 -2.32 -26.63 -23.13
N LEU A 366 -3.03 -25.53 -22.86
CA LEU A 366 -3.06 -24.84 -21.57
C LEU A 366 -3.39 -25.79 -20.42
N ASP A 367 -4.44 -26.61 -20.59
CA ASP A 367 -4.89 -27.55 -19.56
C ASP A 367 -3.86 -28.65 -19.29
N ASP A 368 -3.16 -29.13 -20.32
CA ASP A 368 -2.07 -30.10 -20.17
C ASP A 368 -0.90 -29.49 -19.38
N MET A 369 -0.57 -28.22 -19.64
CA MET A 369 0.50 -27.52 -18.92
C MET A 369 0.12 -27.30 -17.45
N ILE A 370 -1.12 -26.87 -17.18
CA ILE A 370 -1.66 -26.73 -15.81
C ILE A 370 -1.65 -28.09 -15.11
N ALA A 371 -2.09 -29.17 -15.78
CA ALA A 371 -2.13 -30.51 -15.21
C ALA A 371 -0.71 -31.03 -14.89
N SER A 372 0.26 -30.82 -15.78
CA SER A 372 1.66 -31.18 -15.51
C SER A 372 2.23 -30.40 -14.33
N GLY A 373 1.93 -29.09 -14.24
CA GLY A 373 2.35 -28.26 -13.13
C GLY A 373 1.73 -28.69 -11.81
N ARG A 374 0.42 -29.00 -11.82
CA ARG A 374 -0.33 -29.52 -10.66
C ARG A 374 0.26 -30.79 -10.09
N GLY A 375 0.73 -31.71 -10.94
CA GLY A 375 1.39 -32.94 -10.48
C GLY A 375 2.64 -32.64 -9.65
N ILE A 376 3.48 -31.72 -10.11
CA ILE A 376 4.71 -31.30 -9.42
C ILE A 376 4.38 -30.52 -8.16
N SER A 377 3.50 -29.52 -8.27
CA SER A 377 3.16 -28.61 -7.18
C SER A 377 2.41 -29.31 -6.05
N THR A 378 1.61 -30.34 -6.34
CA THR A 378 0.94 -31.16 -5.32
C THR A 378 1.93 -32.03 -4.55
N ASP A 379 2.88 -32.65 -5.24
CA ASP A 379 3.94 -33.43 -4.58
C ASP A 379 4.81 -32.54 -3.67
N LEU A 380 5.17 -31.34 -4.15
CA LEU A 380 5.92 -30.34 -3.39
C LEU A 380 5.16 -29.93 -2.12
N LEU A 381 3.88 -29.58 -2.23
CA LEU A 381 3.05 -29.19 -1.09
C LEU A 381 2.82 -30.33 -0.09
N ASN A 382 2.61 -31.56 -0.57
CA ASN A 382 2.41 -32.70 0.31
C ASN A 382 3.65 -33.02 1.15
N LYS A 383 4.85 -32.81 0.58
CA LYS A 383 6.13 -33.09 1.26
C LYS A 383 6.54 -31.99 2.24
N TYR A 384 6.31 -30.73 1.88
CA TYR A 384 6.89 -29.59 2.61
C TYR A 384 5.85 -28.63 3.21
N GLY A 385 4.56 -28.88 2.99
CA GLY A 385 3.48 -27.99 3.41
C GLY A 385 3.41 -26.71 2.57
N SER A 386 2.61 -25.76 3.05
CA SER A 386 2.38 -24.46 2.40
C SER A 386 3.10 -23.30 3.06
N ASP A 387 4.06 -23.55 3.96
CA ASP A 387 4.92 -22.49 4.52
C ASP A 387 5.76 -21.88 3.40
N GLY A 388 5.56 -20.59 3.12
CA GLY A 388 6.08 -19.93 1.93
C GLY A 388 7.58 -19.82 1.88
N ALA A 389 8.26 -19.76 3.03
CA ALA A 389 9.71 -19.68 3.07
C ALA A 389 10.33 -21.03 2.72
N LEU A 390 9.86 -22.11 3.36
CA LEU A 390 10.30 -23.46 3.07
C LEU A 390 9.89 -23.89 1.66
N LEU A 391 8.67 -23.57 1.24
CA LEU A 391 8.14 -23.89 -0.09
C LEU A 391 8.95 -23.22 -1.19
N LEU A 392 9.30 -21.93 -1.04
CA LEU A 392 10.13 -21.21 -1.99
C LEU A 392 11.55 -21.79 -2.08
N GLU A 393 12.15 -22.13 -0.94
CA GLU A 393 13.47 -22.78 -0.90
C GLU A 393 13.45 -24.11 -1.68
N LYS A 394 12.48 -24.98 -1.37
CA LYS A 394 12.37 -26.31 -1.98
C LYS A 394 11.95 -26.27 -3.44
N LEU A 395 11.13 -25.32 -3.83
CA LEU A 395 10.81 -25.07 -5.23
C LEU A 395 12.08 -24.73 -6.03
N HIS A 396 12.90 -23.79 -5.55
CA HIS A 396 14.13 -23.41 -6.23
C HIS A 396 15.17 -24.54 -6.24
N GLU A 397 15.23 -25.37 -5.20
CA GLU A 397 16.08 -26.56 -5.18
C GLU A 397 15.66 -27.55 -6.28
N GLN A 398 14.38 -27.92 -6.33
CA GLN A 398 13.87 -28.86 -7.33
C GLN A 398 13.98 -28.32 -8.76
N LEU A 399 13.72 -27.03 -8.96
CA LEU A 399 13.79 -26.43 -10.29
C LEU A 399 15.21 -26.41 -10.83
N ARG A 400 16.20 -26.07 -10.00
CA ARG A 400 17.64 -26.12 -10.36
C ARG A 400 18.14 -27.54 -10.63
N ALA A 401 17.54 -28.54 -9.99
CA ALA A 401 17.84 -29.93 -10.27
C ALA A 401 17.21 -30.40 -11.60
N ALA A 402 16.03 -29.90 -11.94
CA ALA A 402 15.30 -30.27 -13.14
C ALA A 402 15.81 -29.58 -14.41
N ARG A 403 16.31 -28.34 -14.29
CA ARG A 403 16.77 -27.54 -15.44
C ARG A 403 18.01 -26.72 -15.11
N PRO A 404 18.91 -26.50 -16.08
CA PRO A 404 19.99 -25.53 -15.93
C PRO A 404 19.43 -24.12 -15.70
N MET A 405 19.84 -23.52 -14.60
CA MET A 405 19.49 -22.15 -14.21
C MET A 405 20.72 -21.54 -13.55
N MET A 406 21.44 -20.65 -14.23
CA MET A 406 22.49 -19.78 -13.68
C MET A 406 22.93 -18.69 -14.68
N THR A 407 22.39 -18.67 -15.90
CA THR A 407 22.81 -17.75 -16.94
C THR A 407 22.44 -16.32 -16.57
N GLU A 408 23.45 -15.45 -16.52
CA GLU A 408 23.24 -14.01 -16.41
C GLU A 408 22.82 -13.43 -17.76
N ALA A 409 21.77 -12.60 -17.75
CA ALA A 409 21.39 -11.81 -18.91
C ALA A 409 22.52 -10.88 -19.34
N ARG A 410 22.72 -10.75 -20.66
CA ARG A 410 23.73 -9.87 -21.25
C ARG A 410 23.29 -8.41 -21.23
N ILE A 411 23.54 -7.75 -20.10
CA ILE A 411 23.29 -6.31 -19.95
C ILE A 411 24.47 -5.49 -20.48
N GLN A 412 24.17 -4.55 -21.37
CA GLN A 412 25.15 -3.75 -22.10
C GLN A 412 25.82 -2.65 -21.27
N ASN A 413 25.25 -2.32 -20.11
CA ASN A 413 25.79 -1.33 -19.18
C ASN A 413 26.06 -1.95 -17.80
N GLY A 414 26.96 -1.32 -17.04
CA GLY A 414 27.15 -1.61 -15.63
C GLY A 414 26.21 -0.83 -14.72
N GLY A 415 26.40 -1.00 -13.41
CA GLY A 415 25.68 -0.28 -12.37
C GLY A 415 24.50 -1.05 -11.77
N LYS A 416 23.94 -0.47 -10.72
CA LYS A 416 23.01 -1.12 -9.80
C LYS A 416 21.76 -1.75 -10.45
N GLY A 417 21.23 -1.14 -11.51
CA GLY A 417 20.11 -1.70 -12.26
C GLY A 417 20.50 -2.96 -13.04
N ALA A 418 21.72 -2.99 -13.60
CA ALA A 418 22.24 -4.13 -14.34
C ALA A 418 22.52 -5.32 -13.43
N GLU A 419 23.09 -5.09 -12.24
CA GLU A 419 23.34 -6.12 -11.23
C GLU A 419 22.05 -6.79 -10.78
N LEU A 420 21.00 -6.00 -10.49
CA LEU A 420 19.70 -6.54 -10.12
C LEU A 420 19.07 -7.40 -11.21
N ILE A 421 19.17 -7.00 -12.50
CA ILE A 421 18.63 -7.78 -13.61
C ILE A 421 19.45 -9.05 -13.87
N ARG A 422 20.77 -9.01 -13.73
CA ARG A 422 21.62 -10.21 -13.80
C ARG A 422 21.29 -11.21 -12.70
N ALA A 423 20.99 -10.72 -11.49
CA ALA A 423 20.54 -11.59 -10.41
C ALA A 423 19.15 -12.18 -10.71
N ALA A 424 18.21 -11.36 -11.18
CA ALA A 424 16.85 -11.80 -11.52
C ALA A 424 16.84 -12.83 -12.66
N SER A 425 17.70 -12.69 -13.67
CA SER A 425 17.75 -13.62 -14.81
C SER A 425 18.17 -15.04 -14.41
N LYS A 426 18.93 -15.21 -13.33
CA LYS A 426 19.32 -16.52 -12.78
C LYS A 426 18.17 -17.30 -12.18
N MET A 427 17.03 -16.64 -11.95
CA MET A 427 15.81 -17.28 -11.47
C MET A 427 15.00 -17.95 -12.58
N PHE A 428 15.40 -17.77 -13.85
CA PHE A 428 14.73 -18.36 -15.01
C PHE A 428 15.59 -19.46 -15.65
N PRO A 429 14.99 -20.42 -16.39
CA PRO A 429 15.72 -21.40 -17.18
C PRO A 429 16.75 -20.77 -18.12
N ASP A 430 17.92 -21.41 -18.24
CA ASP A 430 19.05 -20.89 -19.03
C ASP A 430 18.72 -20.70 -20.51
N ASP A 431 17.91 -21.59 -21.08
CA ASP A 431 17.45 -21.50 -22.46
C ASP A 431 16.55 -20.28 -22.70
N TRP A 432 15.71 -19.92 -21.73
CA TRP A 432 14.89 -18.70 -21.79
C TRP A 432 15.77 -17.45 -21.77
N THR A 433 16.75 -17.39 -20.85
CA THR A 433 17.70 -16.27 -20.80
C THR A 433 18.52 -16.17 -22.09
N LYS A 434 18.94 -17.30 -22.68
CA LYS A 434 19.64 -17.30 -23.98
C LYS A 434 18.76 -16.82 -25.14
N VAL A 435 17.45 -17.07 -25.12
CA VAL A 435 16.52 -16.50 -26.10
C VAL A 435 16.36 -14.99 -25.88
N ALA A 436 16.20 -14.53 -24.64
CA ALA A 436 16.16 -13.09 -24.30
C ALA A 436 17.41 -12.31 -24.73
N ASP A 437 18.59 -12.92 -24.61
CA ASP A 437 19.85 -12.34 -25.08
C ASP A 437 19.91 -12.25 -26.61
N ARG A 438 19.37 -13.25 -27.32
CA ARG A 438 19.31 -13.26 -28.80
C ARG A 438 18.29 -12.27 -29.35
N HIS A 439 17.27 -11.91 -28.56
CA HIS A 439 16.28 -10.91 -28.96
C HIS A 439 16.89 -9.52 -29.19
N GLY A 440 18.03 -9.20 -28.56
CA GLY A 440 18.74 -7.94 -28.81
C GLY A 440 19.46 -7.37 -27.58
N PRO A 441 20.10 -6.20 -27.71
CA PRO A 441 20.80 -5.56 -26.60
C PRO A 441 19.83 -5.10 -25.50
N LEU A 442 20.20 -5.30 -24.23
CA LEU A 442 19.41 -4.91 -23.07
C LEU A 442 20.19 -3.96 -22.16
N TYR A 443 19.55 -2.88 -21.75
CA TYR A 443 20.10 -1.89 -20.82
C TYR A 443 19.24 -1.84 -19.56
N ALA A 444 19.87 -1.58 -18.41
CA ALA A 444 19.17 -1.53 -17.13
C ALA A 444 19.57 -0.31 -16.31
N LYS A 445 18.60 0.37 -15.70
CA LYS A 445 18.81 1.55 -14.86
C LYS A 445 18.16 1.37 -13.50
N PHE A 446 18.92 1.69 -12.46
CA PHE A 446 18.38 1.75 -11.11
C PHE A 446 17.50 2.98 -10.92
N SER A 447 16.32 2.81 -10.32
CA SER A 447 15.44 3.90 -9.93
C SER A 447 14.56 3.48 -8.76
N ARG A 448 14.30 4.41 -7.83
CA ARG A 448 13.27 4.26 -6.79
C ARG A 448 11.86 4.57 -7.30
N SER A 449 11.73 5.05 -8.54
CA SER A 449 10.43 5.25 -9.20
C SER A 449 9.85 3.90 -9.65
N ARG A 450 8.57 3.89 -10.05
CA ARG A 450 7.89 2.70 -10.59
C ARG A 450 8.76 1.99 -11.65
N GLY A 451 8.85 0.67 -11.56
CA GLY A 451 9.51 -0.17 -12.55
C GLY A 451 8.98 0.07 -13.97
N GLY A 452 9.74 -0.33 -14.96
CA GLY A 452 9.21 -0.43 -16.31
C GLY A 452 10.17 -1.06 -17.29
N TYR A 453 9.60 -1.74 -18.27
CA TYR A 453 10.28 -2.27 -19.44
C TYR A 453 9.81 -1.55 -20.70
N VAL A 454 10.73 -1.32 -21.63
CA VAL A 454 10.43 -0.83 -22.98
C VAL A 454 11.22 -1.67 -23.98
N ASP A 455 10.52 -2.14 -25.00
CA ASP A 455 11.07 -2.88 -26.12
C ASP A 455 10.94 -2.06 -27.41
N LEU A 456 12.01 -2.00 -28.22
CA LEU A 456 12.05 -1.26 -29.47
C LEU A 456 11.92 -2.15 -30.72
N SER A 457 11.57 -3.43 -30.60
CA SER A 457 11.36 -4.34 -31.75
C SER A 457 10.31 -3.85 -32.75
N MET A 458 9.29 -3.12 -32.28
CA MET A 458 8.26 -2.53 -33.15
C MET A 458 8.55 -1.08 -33.59
N ALA A 459 9.66 -0.49 -33.13
CA ALA A 459 10.04 0.85 -33.55
C ALA A 459 10.54 0.82 -35.01
N ARG A 460 10.13 1.80 -35.83
CA ARG A 460 10.68 1.94 -37.19
C ARG A 460 12.18 2.19 -37.10
N ALA A 461 12.97 1.44 -37.89
CA ALA A 461 14.41 1.63 -37.96
C ALA A 461 14.74 3.11 -38.24
N GLY A 462 15.71 3.66 -37.50
CA GLY A 462 16.07 5.09 -37.62
C GLY A 462 15.26 6.05 -36.73
N THR A 463 14.24 5.57 -36.00
CA THR A 463 13.47 6.42 -35.08
C THR A 463 14.28 6.79 -33.85
N GLY A 464 14.41 8.08 -33.55
CA GLY A 464 15.02 8.54 -32.31
C GLY A 464 14.15 8.20 -31.09
N TYR A 465 14.75 7.72 -30.00
CA TYR A 465 14.05 7.43 -28.75
C TYR A 465 14.64 8.19 -27.57
N ARG A 466 13.82 8.39 -26.53
CA ARG A 466 14.24 8.82 -25.20
C ARG A 466 13.51 8.01 -24.14
N VAL A 467 14.18 7.05 -23.53
CA VAL A 467 13.58 6.06 -22.62
C VAL A 467 14.43 5.93 -21.36
N PHE A 468 13.83 6.14 -20.20
CA PHE A 468 14.49 6.03 -18.89
C PHE A 468 15.80 6.85 -18.75
N GLY A 469 15.98 7.89 -19.56
CA GLY A 469 17.19 8.71 -19.60
C GLY A 469 18.27 8.22 -20.57
N TYR A 470 18.02 7.14 -21.31
CA TYR A 470 18.75 6.77 -22.52
C TYR A 470 18.15 7.49 -23.71
N SER A 471 19.00 7.85 -24.68
CA SER A 471 18.56 8.37 -25.96
C SER A 471 19.45 7.84 -27.06
N GLY A 472 18.87 7.56 -28.22
CA GLY A 472 19.58 6.97 -29.33
C GLY A 472 18.68 6.81 -30.54
N THR A 473 19.15 6.03 -31.51
CA THR A 473 18.39 5.64 -32.69
C THR A 473 18.02 4.18 -32.54
N ALA A 474 16.72 3.88 -32.61
CA ALA A 474 16.18 2.57 -32.30
C ALA A 474 16.81 1.48 -33.20
N ARG A 475 17.28 0.41 -32.57
CA ARG A 475 17.66 -0.85 -33.22
C ARG A 475 16.63 -1.92 -32.87
N GLY A 476 16.32 -2.80 -33.83
CA GLY A 476 15.35 -3.86 -33.61
C GLY A 476 15.74 -4.74 -32.41
N GLY A 477 14.80 -4.98 -31.50
CA GLY A 477 14.99 -5.84 -30.33
C GLY A 477 15.76 -5.22 -29.15
N GLU A 478 16.13 -3.94 -29.27
CA GLU A 478 16.76 -3.18 -28.19
C GLU A 478 15.78 -2.94 -27.03
N GLY A 479 16.21 -3.24 -25.81
CA GLY A 479 15.38 -3.19 -24.61
C GLY A 479 15.96 -2.32 -23.49
N PHE A 480 15.08 -1.71 -22.71
CA PHE A 480 15.44 -0.90 -21.55
C PHE A 480 14.61 -1.30 -20.33
N ILE A 481 15.28 -1.61 -19.21
CA ILE A 481 14.65 -1.88 -17.93
C ILE A 481 14.97 -0.76 -16.95
N ARG A 482 13.95 -0.29 -16.23
CA ARG A 482 14.06 0.51 -15.02
C ARG A 482 13.60 -0.32 -13.83
N THR A 483 14.45 -0.50 -12.84
CA THR A 483 14.15 -1.34 -11.65
C THR A 483 14.70 -0.75 -10.36
N GLY A 484 14.09 -1.09 -9.22
CA GLY A 484 14.42 -0.56 -7.89
C GLY A 484 14.74 -1.60 -6.81
N ASN A 485 14.34 -2.87 -6.99
CA ASN A 485 14.61 -3.97 -6.06
C ASN A 485 14.59 -5.32 -6.81
N PHE A 486 14.91 -6.42 -6.13
CA PHE A 486 15.01 -7.75 -6.76
C PHE A 486 13.66 -8.24 -7.31
N SER A 487 12.58 -8.14 -6.53
CA SER A 487 11.23 -8.54 -6.96
C SER A 487 10.78 -7.82 -8.23
N THR A 488 10.95 -6.49 -8.28
CA THR A 488 10.68 -5.68 -9.47
C THR A 488 11.59 -6.09 -10.63
N SER A 489 12.82 -6.52 -10.36
CA SER A 489 13.75 -6.96 -11.40
C SER A 489 13.30 -8.26 -12.07
N VAL A 490 12.76 -9.21 -11.28
CA VAL A 490 12.11 -10.41 -11.81
C VAL A 490 10.91 -10.02 -12.67
N HIS A 491 10.06 -9.11 -12.19
CA HIS A 491 8.90 -8.60 -12.93
C HIS A 491 9.29 -7.99 -14.29
N GLU A 492 10.18 -6.99 -14.29
CA GLU A 492 10.56 -6.28 -15.52
C GLU A 492 11.37 -7.17 -16.48
N TYR A 493 12.18 -8.08 -15.97
CA TYR A 493 12.86 -9.07 -16.80
C TYR A 493 11.87 -10.08 -17.40
N THR A 494 10.75 -10.35 -16.73
CA THR A 494 9.68 -11.18 -17.31
C THR A 494 9.05 -10.49 -18.51
N HIS A 495 8.89 -9.16 -18.53
CA HIS A 495 8.46 -8.45 -19.74
C HIS A 495 9.45 -8.60 -20.90
N ARG A 496 10.77 -8.69 -20.63
CA ARG A 496 11.76 -9.01 -21.67
C ARG A 496 11.53 -10.41 -22.25
N LEU A 497 11.30 -11.40 -21.39
CA LEU A 497 10.97 -12.77 -21.81
C LEU A 497 9.66 -12.82 -22.61
N GLN A 498 8.66 -12.06 -22.19
CA GLN A 498 7.37 -11.93 -22.88
C GLN A 498 7.54 -11.48 -24.34
N HIS A 499 8.50 -10.59 -24.63
CA HIS A 499 8.80 -10.16 -26.00
C HIS A 499 9.68 -11.15 -26.75
N ALA A 500 10.67 -11.74 -26.07
CA ALA A 500 11.61 -12.67 -26.68
C ALA A 500 10.99 -14.05 -26.96
N ILE A 501 9.97 -14.45 -26.20
CA ILE A 501 9.32 -15.77 -26.25
C ILE A 501 7.79 -15.59 -26.25
N PRO A 502 7.17 -15.16 -27.36
CA PRO A 502 5.74 -14.88 -27.38
C PRO A 502 4.85 -16.09 -27.08
N ALA A 503 5.31 -17.30 -27.45
CA ALA A 503 4.61 -18.54 -27.16
C ALA A 503 4.55 -18.88 -25.66
N LEU A 504 5.43 -18.28 -24.83
CA LEU A 504 5.34 -18.41 -23.38
C LEU A 504 4.20 -17.53 -22.83
N ASP A 505 4.04 -16.31 -23.36
CA ASP A 505 2.95 -15.40 -22.98
C ASP A 505 1.57 -15.91 -23.44
N ASP A 506 1.51 -16.63 -24.57
CA ASP A 506 0.26 -17.17 -25.12
C ASP A 506 -0.51 -18.05 -24.11
N PHE A 507 0.18 -18.75 -23.20
CA PHE A 507 -0.47 -19.49 -22.11
C PHE A 507 -1.19 -18.56 -21.12
N PHE A 508 -0.56 -17.44 -20.75
CA PHE A 508 -1.13 -16.47 -19.83
C PHE A 508 -2.27 -15.67 -20.47
N GLN A 509 -2.15 -15.33 -21.75
CA GLN A 509 -3.24 -14.71 -22.50
C GLN A 509 -4.45 -15.65 -22.59
N ALA A 510 -4.25 -16.93 -22.91
CA ALA A 510 -5.32 -17.92 -22.96
C ALA A 510 -6.00 -18.11 -21.59
N LEU A 511 -5.22 -18.17 -20.51
CA LEU A 511 -5.76 -18.24 -19.14
C LEU A 511 -6.56 -16.97 -18.78
N HIS A 512 -6.03 -15.79 -19.11
CA HIS A 512 -6.70 -14.51 -18.86
C HIS A 512 -8.02 -14.38 -19.62
N GLU A 513 -8.04 -14.75 -20.91
CA GLU A 513 -9.25 -14.76 -21.71
C GLU A 513 -10.31 -15.71 -21.14
N ARG A 514 -9.90 -16.92 -20.73
CA ARG A 514 -10.80 -17.91 -20.11
C ARG A 514 -11.44 -17.39 -18.83
N ARG A 515 -10.66 -16.73 -17.98
CA ARG A 515 -11.11 -16.31 -16.64
C ARG A 515 -11.90 -15.00 -16.65
N THR A 516 -11.61 -14.11 -17.60
CA THR A 516 -12.21 -12.77 -17.66
C THR A 516 -13.31 -12.65 -18.72
N ASP A 517 -13.83 -13.78 -19.19
CA ASP A 517 -15.01 -13.79 -20.04
C ASP A 517 -16.20 -13.20 -19.27
N GLY A 518 -16.95 -12.30 -19.90
CA GLY A 518 -18.00 -11.54 -19.22
C GLY A 518 -17.55 -10.39 -18.31
N ASP A 519 -16.26 -10.27 -17.93
CA ASP A 519 -15.80 -9.21 -17.03
C ASP A 519 -15.91 -7.80 -17.61
N TYR A 520 -16.16 -6.82 -16.74
CA TYR A 520 -16.14 -5.40 -17.06
C TYR A 520 -14.73 -4.80 -16.87
N LEU A 521 -14.42 -3.73 -17.59
CA LEU A 521 -13.21 -2.96 -17.34
C LEU A 521 -13.39 -2.07 -16.11
N GLU A 522 -12.51 -2.21 -15.15
CA GLU A 522 -12.43 -1.37 -13.96
C GLU A 522 -11.15 -0.55 -13.99
N ARG A 523 -11.14 0.68 -13.47
CA ARG A 523 -9.88 1.44 -13.40
C ARG A 523 -9.05 0.92 -12.24
N LEU A 524 -7.77 0.65 -12.48
CA LEU A 524 -6.85 0.25 -11.42
C LEU A 524 -6.73 1.29 -10.31
N ARG A 525 -6.85 2.57 -10.66
CA ARG A 525 -6.91 3.65 -9.68
C ARG A 525 -8.24 3.77 -8.93
N ASP A 526 -9.26 3.00 -9.30
CA ASP A 526 -10.54 2.89 -8.57
C ASP A 526 -10.47 1.71 -7.59
N LEU A 527 -9.88 0.58 -8.02
CA LEU A 527 -9.57 -0.57 -7.17
C LEU A 527 -8.44 -0.29 -6.17
N TYR A 528 -7.43 0.49 -6.59
CA TYR A 528 -6.21 0.80 -5.85
C TYR A 528 -5.90 2.30 -5.86
N PRO A 529 -6.73 3.14 -5.23
CA PRO A 529 -6.70 4.60 -5.35
C PRO A 529 -5.41 5.27 -4.82
N ARG A 530 -4.55 4.53 -4.10
CA ARG A 530 -3.30 5.04 -3.51
C ARG A 530 -2.03 4.51 -4.17
N HIS A 531 -2.12 3.71 -5.23
CA HIS A 531 -0.98 3.09 -5.89
C HIS A 531 -0.45 3.90 -7.09
N GLY A 532 -0.86 5.17 -7.25
CA GLY A 532 -0.33 6.06 -8.27
C GLY A 532 -0.72 5.71 -9.72
N TYR A 533 -1.70 4.81 -9.92
CA TYR A 533 -2.16 4.43 -11.25
C TYR A 533 -2.76 5.62 -12.03
N GLY A 534 -2.36 5.73 -13.29
CA GLY A 534 -2.79 6.73 -14.25
C GLY A 534 -4.27 6.63 -14.61
N ARG A 535 -4.80 7.71 -15.19
CA ARG A 535 -6.24 7.87 -15.46
C ARG A 535 -6.81 6.83 -16.45
N ASN A 536 -5.95 6.27 -17.29
CA ASN A 536 -6.30 5.35 -18.37
C ASN A 536 -5.82 3.91 -18.07
N GLU A 537 -5.27 3.65 -16.88
CA GLU A 537 -4.90 2.29 -16.45
C GLU A 537 -6.17 1.56 -15.99
N VAL A 538 -6.68 0.68 -16.84
CA VAL A 538 -7.87 -0.16 -16.61
C VAL A 538 -7.45 -1.63 -16.53
N THR A 539 -8.27 -2.45 -15.89
CA THR A 539 -8.04 -3.89 -15.67
C THR A 539 -9.34 -4.66 -15.81
N ARG A 540 -9.22 -5.94 -16.15
CA ARG A 540 -10.23 -6.95 -15.85
C ARG A 540 -9.86 -7.56 -14.51
N LYS A 541 -10.67 -7.29 -13.49
CA LYS A 541 -10.27 -7.58 -12.11
C LYS A 541 -10.02 -9.08 -11.89
N ASP A 542 -10.90 -9.93 -12.42
CA ASP A 542 -10.90 -11.38 -12.18
C ASP A 542 -10.84 -11.72 -10.67
N GLU A 543 -10.59 -12.99 -10.34
CA GLU A 543 -10.15 -13.47 -9.03
C GLU A 543 -8.61 -13.47 -8.88
N TYR A 544 -7.89 -12.64 -9.65
CA TYR A 544 -6.45 -12.49 -9.46
C TYR A 544 -6.13 -12.06 -8.03
N ARG A 545 -5.01 -12.57 -7.50
CA ARG A 545 -4.43 -12.12 -6.22
C ARG A 545 -4.30 -10.60 -6.15
N ASN A 546 -3.97 -9.97 -7.29
CA ASN A 546 -3.91 -8.53 -7.46
C ASN A 546 -4.53 -8.15 -8.81
N ALA A 547 -5.54 -7.30 -8.79
CA ALA A 547 -6.23 -6.86 -10.00
C ALA A 547 -5.32 -6.09 -10.97
N TYR A 548 -4.13 -5.63 -10.56
CA TYR A 548 -3.10 -5.13 -11.48
C TYR A 548 -2.72 -6.16 -12.55
N GLN A 549 -2.79 -7.44 -12.22
CA GLN A 549 -2.47 -8.54 -13.11
C GLN A 549 -3.34 -8.57 -14.37
N GLY A 550 -4.61 -8.19 -14.28
CA GLY A 550 -5.52 -8.10 -15.44
C GLY A 550 -5.45 -6.77 -16.20
N LYS A 551 -4.43 -5.93 -15.96
CA LYS A 551 -4.33 -4.59 -16.56
C LYS A 551 -4.31 -4.67 -18.08
N ILE A 552 -5.16 -3.86 -18.71
CA ILE A 552 -5.22 -3.68 -20.16
C ILE A 552 -4.47 -2.41 -20.56
N TYR A 553 -3.58 -2.53 -21.52
CA TYR A 553 -2.82 -1.43 -22.09
C TYR A 553 -3.48 -0.92 -23.37
N SER A 554 -3.94 0.33 -23.37
CA SER A 554 -4.46 1.00 -24.57
C SER A 554 -3.31 1.71 -25.29
N GLY A 555 -3.05 1.31 -26.55
CA GLY A 555 -2.21 2.10 -27.47
C GLY A 555 -0.79 1.61 -27.76
N GLN A 556 -0.37 0.43 -27.31
CA GLN A 556 0.78 -0.26 -27.90
C GLN A 556 0.41 -1.72 -28.05
N THR A 557 0.44 -2.19 -29.30
CA THR A 557 0.22 -3.58 -29.64
C THR A 557 1.37 -4.40 -29.11
N TYR A 558 1.10 -5.41 -28.29
CA TYR A 558 2.02 -6.52 -28.11
C TYR A 558 2.07 -7.29 -29.42
N LEU A 559 3.03 -7.03 -30.32
CA LEU A 559 3.16 -7.75 -31.60
C LEU A 559 1.86 -7.80 -32.45
N GLY A 560 0.97 -6.81 -32.31
CA GLY A 560 -0.37 -6.78 -32.94
C GLY A 560 -1.54 -7.28 -32.06
N LYS A 561 -1.28 -7.72 -30.82
CA LYS A 561 -2.27 -8.21 -29.85
C LYS A 561 -2.55 -7.15 -28.75
N HIS A 562 -3.80 -7.03 -28.32
CA HIS A 562 -4.23 -6.20 -27.19
C HIS A 562 -4.35 -7.06 -25.93
N GLY A 563 -3.25 -7.32 -25.20
CA GLY A 563 -3.21 -8.31 -24.12
C GLY A 563 -3.04 -7.75 -22.71
N ALA A 564 -3.35 -8.58 -21.70
CA ALA A 564 -3.08 -8.30 -20.30
C ALA A 564 -1.61 -8.62 -19.98
N LEU A 565 -0.74 -7.62 -20.15
CA LEU A 565 0.71 -7.81 -20.09
C LEU A 565 1.23 -8.20 -18.71
N GLU A 566 0.45 -7.91 -17.67
CA GLU A 566 0.85 -8.13 -16.27
C GLU A 566 0.57 -9.55 -15.79
N VAL A 567 -0.15 -10.36 -16.57
CA VAL A 567 -0.55 -11.71 -16.14
C VAL A 567 0.66 -12.60 -15.96
N MET A 568 1.52 -12.66 -16.98
CA MET A 568 2.78 -13.41 -16.95
C MET A 568 3.76 -12.83 -15.92
N THR A 569 3.95 -11.51 -15.90
CA THR A 569 4.98 -10.87 -15.07
C THR A 569 4.69 -10.98 -13.59
N MET A 570 3.44 -10.74 -13.17
CA MET A 570 3.04 -10.90 -11.77
C MET A 570 3.11 -12.37 -11.33
N ALA A 571 2.70 -13.31 -12.19
CA ALA A 571 2.72 -14.73 -11.86
C ALA A 571 4.15 -15.26 -11.63
N PHE A 572 5.09 -14.93 -12.52
CA PHE A 572 6.50 -15.29 -12.30
C PHE A 572 7.14 -14.50 -11.16
N GLN A 573 6.77 -13.23 -10.98
CA GLN A 573 7.23 -12.45 -9.84
C GLN A 573 6.83 -13.13 -8.53
N ASP A 574 5.57 -13.50 -8.35
CA ASP A 574 5.07 -14.11 -7.11
C ASP A 574 5.76 -15.45 -6.79
N VAL A 575 6.13 -16.22 -7.82
CA VAL A 575 6.79 -17.53 -7.66
C VAL A 575 8.31 -17.43 -7.47
N LEU A 576 8.99 -16.54 -8.19
CA LEU A 576 10.47 -16.50 -8.25
C LEU A 576 11.11 -15.31 -7.53
N GLY A 577 10.38 -14.19 -7.43
CA GLY A 577 10.88 -12.93 -6.89
C GLY A 577 10.04 -12.34 -5.76
N GLY A 578 8.96 -13.02 -5.36
CA GLY A 578 8.01 -12.58 -4.34
C GLY A 578 8.49 -12.92 -2.93
N SER A 579 7.86 -12.31 -1.93
CA SER A 579 8.04 -12.75 -0.55
C SER A 579 7.42 -14.14 -0.33
N ALA A 580 7.82 -14.83 0.74
CA ALA A 580 7.16 -16.07 1.18
C ALA A 580 5.63 -15.91 1.26
N GLN A 581 5.15 -14.73 1.72
CA GLN A 581 3.73 -14.42 1.80
C GLN A 581 3.07 -14.26 0.42
N ASP A 582 3.81 -13.77 -0.59
CA ASP A 582 3.29 -13.63 -1.94
C ASP A 582 3.04 -15.01 -2.57
N LEU A 583 4.01 -15.92 -2.40
CA LEU A 583 3.89 -17.31 -2.84
C LEU A 583 2.77 -18.05 -2.09
N GLU A 584 2.71 -17.95 -0.77
CA GLU A 584 1.61 -18.50 0.05
C GLU A 584 0.25 -18.01 -0.45
N SER A 585 0.12 -16.69 -0.62
CA SER A 585 -1.13 -16.09 -1.06
C SER A 585 -1.48 -16.48 -2.50
N LEU A 586 -0.52 -16.73 -3.38
CA LEU A 586 -0.78 -17.24 -4.73
C LEU A 586 -1.27 -18.69 -4.66
N VAL A 587 -0.63 -19.54 -3.85
CA VAL A 587 -1.05 -20.93 -3.64
C VAL A 587 -2.47 -21.03 -3.08
N GLU A 588 -2.80 -20.15 -2.12
CA GLU A 588 -4.11 -20.14 -1.47
C GLU A 588 -5.22 -19.55 -2.37
N LYS A 589 -4.94 -18.41 -3.04
CA LYS A 589 -5.98 -17.64 -3.72
C LYS A 589 -6.07 -17.88 -5.21
N ASP A 590 -5.00 -18.37 -5.85
CA ASP A 590 -4.95 -18.57 -7.29
C ASP A 590 -4.11 -19.81 -7.64
N ARG A 591 -4.61 -20.97 -7.19
CA ARG A 591 -3.94 -22.25 -7.37
C ARG A 591 -3.69 -22.60 -8.83
N GLU A 592 -4.61 -22.22 -9.71
CA GLU A 592 -4.50 -22.50 -11.14
C GLU A 592 -3.36 -21.72 -11.80
N MET A 593 -3.19 -20.44 -11.45
CA MET A 593 -2.06 -19.64 -11.91
C MET A 593 -0.74 -20.21 -11.38
N PHE A 594 -0.69 -20.62 -10.11
CA PHE A 594 0.49 -21.27 -9.54
C PHE A 594 0.86 -22.55 -10.32
N ASP A 595 -0.12 -23.43 -10.54
CA ASP A 595 0.09 -24.68 -11.29
C ASP A 595 0.59 -24.40 -12.71
N LEU A 596 0.04 -23.39 -13.41
CA LEU A 596 0.53 -22.99 -14.73
C LEU A 596 2.01 -22.57 -14.70
N VAL A 597 2.39 -21.69 -13.77
CA VAL A 597 3.78 -21.21 -13.65
C VAL A 597 4.74 -22.37 -13.37
N ILE A 598 4.37 -23.29 -12.47
CA ILE A 598 5.17 -24.49 -12.19
C ILE A 598 5.32 -25.36 -13.43
N GLY A 599 4.23 -25.62 -14.16
CA GLY A 599 4.28 -26.38 -15.40
C GLY A 599 5.27 -25.77 -16.40
N LEU A 600 5.16 -24.47 -16.64
CA LEU A 600 6.02 -23.75 -17.58
C LEU A 600 7.49 -23.78 -17.17
N LEU A 601 7.81 -23.49 -15.90
CA LEU A 601 9.19 -23.49 -15.41
C LEU A 601 9.86 -24.85 -15.60
N PHE A 602 9.16 -25.95 -15.33
CA PHE A 602 9.72 -27.30 -15.40
C PHE A 602 9.70 -27.92 -16.79
N LYS A 603 8.73 -27.56 -17.66
CA LYS A 603 8.46 -28.30 -18.90
C LYS A 603 8.62 -27.49 -20.18
N TYR A 604 8.44 -26.18 -20.14
CA TYR A 604 8.41 -25.38 -21.36
C TYR A 604 9.82 -25.03 -21.85
N VAL A 605 10.11 -25.43 -23.10
CA VAL A 605 11.36 -25.17 -23.82
C VAL A 605 11.02 -24.37 -25.08
N PRO A 606 11.56 -23.15 -25.25
CA PRO A 606 11.24 -22.24 -26.35
C PRO A 606 11.94 -22.55 -27.67
#